data_AF-A0A7W0XSW7-F1
#
_entry.id   AF-A0A7W0XSW7-F1
#
_cell.length_a   1.000
_cell.length_b   1.000
_cell.length_c   1.000
_cell.angle_alpha   90.00
_cell.angle_beta   90.00
_cell.angle_gamma   90.00
#
_symmetry.space_group_name_H-M   'P 1'
#
loop_
_entity.id
_entity.type
_entity.pdbx_description
1 polymer ?
#
loop_
_entity_poly.entity_id
_entity_poly.type
_entity_poly.pdbx_seq_one_letter_code
_entity_poly.pdbx_strand_id
1 'polypeptide(L)'
;MTATQTATRTDPVLPSLAGVVRSRIRSELLVFFREREAVVFVLLFPVLLLVIFGAVFGGNADVAPGVGFIEYFVAGMIAAGLLSASFQNLAIQIPIERDSG
;
A
#
# COMPACT_ATOMS: atom_id res chain seq x y z
N MET A 1 59.45 5.72 17.89
CA MET A 1 58.61 4.65 18.46
C MET A 1 57.17 4.99 18.10
N THR A 2 56.65 4.43 17.00
CA THR A 2 55.31 4.75 16.49
C THR A 2 54.44 3.51 16.70
N ALA A 3 53.49 3.59 17.63
CA ALA A 3 52.56 2.50 17.89
C ALA A 3 51.44 2.53 16.86
N THR A 4 51.39 1.52 15.99
CA THR A 4 50.26 1.26 15.09
C THR A 4 49.07 0.80 15.93
N GLN A 5 48.08 1.68 16.12
CA GLN A 5 46.80 1.28 16.73
C GLN A 5 45.95 0.56 15.68
N THR A 6 45.78 -0.74 15.87
CA THR A 6 44.83 -1.56 15.12
C THR A 6 43.42 -1.30 15.65
N ALA A 7 42.67 -0.41 14.98
CA ALA A 7 41.27 -0.19 15.29
C ALA A 7 40.45 -1.43 14.90
N THR A 8 39.82 -2.08 15.89
CA THR A 8 38.90 -3.19 15.67
C THR A 8 37.63 -2.67 15.00
N ARG A 9 37.44 -2.93 13.71
CA ARG A 9 36.21 -2.60 12.99
C ARG A 9 35.11 -3.53 13.49
N THR A 10 34.18 -3.01 14.28
CA THR A 10 32.92 -3.69 14.56
C THR A 10 32.05 -3.58 13.32
N ASP A 11 31.78 -4.70 12.65
CA ASP A 11 30.86 -4.72 11.52
C ASP A 11 29.44 -4.43 12.04
N PRO A 12 28.77 -3.36 11.55
CA PRO A 12 27.43 -3.03 11.99
C PRO A 12 26.47 -4.16 11.60
N VAL A 13 25.71 -4.67 12.56
CA VAL A 13 24.65 -5.64 12.31
C VAL A 13 23.55 -4.94 11.54
N LEU A 14 23.44 -5.23 10.23
CA LEU A 14 22.43 -4.65 9.37
C LEU A 14 21.03 -5.07 9.85
N PRO A 15 20.05 -4.15 9.86
CA PRO A 15 18.68 -4.49 10.21
C PRO A 15 18.14 -5.53 9.22
N SER A 16 17.38 -6.50 9.73
CA SER A 16 16.79 -7.53 8.88
C SER A 16 15.84 -6.90 7.86
N LEU A 17 15.82 -7.44 6.63
CA LEU A 17 14.90 -7.00 5.57
C LEU A 17 13.44 -6.98 6.06
N ALA A 18 13.03 -8.00 6.81
CA ALA A 18 11.70 -8.08 7.41
C ALA A 18 11.43 -6.92 8.39
N GLY A 19 12.43 -6.50 9.16
CA GLY A 19 12.32 -5.35 10.07
C GLY A 19 12.12 -4.03 9.33
N VAL A 20 12.88 -3.82 8.25
CA VAL A 20 12.78 -2.62 7.38
C VAL A 20 11.44 -2.58 6.66
N VAL A 21 11.01 -3.70 6.07
CA VAL A 21 9.71 -3.78 5.37
C VAL A 21 8.57 -3.51 6.34
N ARG A 22 8.60 -4.10 7.55
CA ARG A 22 7.57 -3.87 8.56
C ARG A 22 7.50 -2.41 9.02
N SER A 23 8.66 -1.77 9.25
CA SER A 23 8.67 -0.37 9.68
C SER A 23 8.13 0.56 8.59
N ARG A 24 8.47 0.28 7.33
CA ARG A 24 7.97 1.03 6.16
C ARG A 24 6.46 0.89 6.00
N ILE A 25 5.93 -0.34 6.00
CA ILE A 25 4.48 -0.60 5.92
C ILE A 25 3.74 0.14 7.03
N ARG A 26 4.24 0.06 8.27
CA ARG A 26 3.63 0.75 9.40
C ARG A 26 3.59 2.27 9.18
N SER A 27 4.68 2.85 8.71
CA SER A 27 4.76 4.30 8.43
C SER A 27 3.74 4.71 7.38
N GLU A 28 3.65 3.99 6.26
CA GLU A 28 2.74 4.31 5.16
C GLU A 28 1.27 4.23 5.58
N LEU A 29 0.90 3.17 6.33
CA LEU A 29 -0.46 3.05 6.86
C LEU A 29 -0.82 4.21 7.79
N LEU A 30 0.09 4.61 8.68
CA LEU A 30 -0.15 5.74 9.60
C LEU A 30 -0.29 7.07 8.85
N VAL A 31 0.50 7.29 7.80
CA VAL A 31 0.39 8.48 6.96
C VAL A 31 -0.93 8.49 6.21
N PHE A 32 -1.32 7.36 5.61
CA PHE A 32 -2.61 7.21 4.93
C PHE A 32 -3.77 7.57 5.86
N PHE A 33 -3.83 7.01 7.08
CA PHE A 33 -4.90 7.32 8.02
C PHE A 33 -4.87 8.78 8.52
N ARG A 34 -3.73 9.46 8.45
CA ARG A 34 -3.61 10.88 8.79
C ARG A 34 -4.07 11.79 7.65
N GLU A 35 -4.01 11.31 6.42
CA GLU A 35 -4.49 11.99 5.22
C GLU A 35 -5.99 11.77 5.03
N ARG A 36 -6.79 12.59 5.73
CA ARG A 36 -8.25 12.46 5.78
C ARG A 36 -8.90 12.45 4.39
N GLU A 37 -8.40 13.27 3.47
CA GLU A 37 -8.87 13.32 2.08
C GLU A 37 -8.72 11.95 1.40
N ALA A 38 -7.53 11.33 1.50
CA ALA A 38 -7.30 10.01 0.94
C ALA A 38 -8.19 8.95 1.59
N VAL A 39 -8.37 8.98 2.91
CA VAL A 39 -9.27 8.04 3.61
C VAL A 39 -10.71 8.17 3.10
N VAL A 40 -11.20 9.40 2.90
CA VAL A 40 -12.57 9.64 2.44
C VAL A 40 -12.76 9.21 0.98
N PHE A 41 -11.89 9.69 0.08
CA PHE A 41 -12.12 9.52 -1.36
C PHE A 41 -11.61 8.18 -1.90
N VAL A 42 -10.55 7.61 -1.34
CA VAL A 42 -9.95 6.36 -1.84
C VAL A 42 -10.54 5.14 -1.15
N LEU A 43 -10.87 5.22 0.14
CA LEU A 43 -11.38 4.09 0.91
C LEU A 43 -12.89 4.17 1.19
N LEU A 44 -13.35 5.25 1.84
CA LEU A 44 -14.75 5.32 2.28
C LEU A 44 -15.73 5.43 1.13
N PHE A 45 -15.40 6.20 0.08
CA PHE A 45 -16.29 6.39 -1.05
C PHE A 45 -16.64 5.07 -1.76
N PRO A 46 -15.67 4.20 -2.13
CA PRO A 46 -16.01 2.87 -2.65
C PRO A 46 -16.79 1.97 -1.69
N VAL A 47 -16.49 2.02 -0.39
CA VAL A 47 -17.22 1.24 0.62
C VAL A 47 -18.68 1.70 0.70
N LEU A 48 -18.92 3.02 0.64
CA LEU A 48 -20.27 3.57 0.60
C LEU A 48 -21.02 3.13 -0.66
N LEU A 49 -20.37 3.16 -1.83
CA LEU A 49 -20.95 2.62 -3.06
C LEU A 49 -21.24 1.12 -2.93
N LEU A 50 -20.38 0.34 -2.27
CA LEU A 50 -20.61 -1.08 -2.02
C LEU A 50 -21.83 -1.31 -1.13
N VAL A 51 -22.03 -0.49 -0.09
CA VAL A 51 -23.23 -0.58 0.77
C VAL A 51 -24.49 -0.27 -0.04
N ILE A 52 -24.45 0.76 -0.88
CA ILE A 52 -25.58 1.13 -1.76
C ILE A 52 -25.86 0.00 -2.76
N PHE A 53 -24.84 -0.50 -3.45
CA PHE A 53 -25.00 -1.57 -4.42
C PHE A 53 -25.40 -2.89 -3.77
N GLY A 54 -24.90 -3.19 -2.57
CA GLY A 54 -25.34 -4.34 -1.78
C GLY A 54 -26.80 -4.23 -1.36
N ALA A 55 -27.26 -3.05 -0.96
CA ALA A 55 -28.66 -2.82 -0.63
C ALA A 55 -29.58 -2.95 -1.86
N VAL A 56 -29.12 -2.53 -3.06
CA VAL A 56 -29.92 -2.57 -4.29
C VAL A 56 -29.88 -3.95 -4.98
N PHE A 57 -28.73 -4.62 -4.99
CA PHE A 57 -28.46 -5.83 -5.79
C PHE A 57 -28.22 -7.09 -4.97
N GLY A 58 -28.08 -6.99 -3.64
CA GLY A 58 -27.58 -8.07 -2.77
C GLY A 58 -28.45 -9.33 -2.68
N GLY A 59 -29.66 -9.32 -3.26
CA GLY A 59 -30.55 -10.49 -3.27
C GLY A 59 -30.58 -11.28 -4.57
N ASN A 60 -30.12 -10.75 -5.71
CA ASN A 60 -30.45 -11.33 -7.03
C ASN A 60 -29.36 -11.18 -8.12
N ALA A 61 -28.14 -10.77 -7.77
CA ALA A 61 -27.11 -10.45 -8.76
C ALA A 61 -25.89 -11.38 -8.64
N ASP A 62 -25.99 -12.56 -9.24
CA ASP A 62 -24.81 -13.38 -9.56
C ASP A 62 -24.18 -12.84 -10.84
N VAL A 63 -22.88 -12.54 -10.80
CA VAL A 63 -22.12 -12.09 -11.97
C VAL A 63 -21.63 -13.29 -12.79
N ALA A 64 -21.41 -14.42 -12.11
CA ALA A 64 -21.10 -15.72 -12.68
C ALA A 64 -21.64 -16.81 -11.74
N PRO A 65 -21.75 -18.08 -12.18
CA PRO A 65 -22.21 -19.17 -11.32
C PRO A 65 -21.40 -19.23 -10.03
N GLY A 66 -22.05 -18.98 -8.88
CA GLY A 66 -21.43 -19.00 -7.56
C GLY A 66 -20.58 -17.78 -7.18
N VAL A 67 -20.53 -16.73 -8.02
CA VAL A 67 -19.83 -15.47 -7.71
C VAL A 67 -20.84 -14.33 -7.61
N GLY A 68 -21.10 -13.90 -6.38
CA GLY A 68 -21.99 -12.79 -6.11
C GLY A 68 -21.40 -11.45 -6.58
N PHE A 69 -22.26 -10.50 -6.95
CA PHE A 69 -21.85 -9.17 -7.38
C PHE A 69 -20.91 -8.46 -6.39
N ILE A 70 -21.17 -8.60 -5.09
CA ILE A 70 -20.35 -7.99 -4.04
C ILE A 70 -18.93 -8.53 -4.04
N GLU A 71 -18.75 -9.84 -4.23
CA GLU A 71 -17.43 -10.46 -4.27
C GLU A 71 -16.63 -9.97 -5.48
N TYR A 72 -17.26 -9.97 -6.66
CA TYR A 72 -16.64 -9.47 -7.89
C TYR A 72 -16.26 -7.98 -7.77
N PHE A 73 -17.15 -7.16 -7.22
CA PHE A 73 -16.92 -5.73 -7.06
C PHE A 73 -15.82 -5.43 -6.05
N VAL A 74 -15.80 -6.10 -4.89
CA VAL A 74 -14.74 -5.96 -3.89
C VAL A 74 -13.38 -6.35 -4.47
N ALA A 75 -13.31 -7.46 -5.21
CA ALA A 75 -12.08 -7.89 -5.88
C ALA A 75 -11.57 -6.82 -6.86
N GLY A 76 -12.48 -6.24 -7.67
CA GLY A 76 -12.17 -5.14 -8.57
C GLY A 76 -11.66 -3.90 -7.84
N MET A 77 -12.28 -3.52 -6.72
CA MET A 77 -11.86 -2.38 -5.91
C MET A 77 -10.46 -2.58 -5.30
N ILE A 78 -10.15 -3.78 -4.79
CA ILE A 78 -8.81 -4.11 -4.27
C ILE A 78 -7.78 -4.01 -5.39
N ALA A 79 -8.07 -4.61 -6.55
CA ALA A 79 -7.19 -4.56 -7.70
C ALA A 79 -6.92 -3.11 -8.16
N ALA A 80 -7.97 -2.29 -8.29
CA ALA A 80 -7.86 -0.89 -8.66
C ALA A 80 -7.05 -0.08 -7.63
N GLY A 81 -7.30 -0.29 -6.33
CA GLY A 81 -6.56 0.38 -5.25
C GLY A 81 -5.07 0.03 -5.26
N LEU A 82 -4.74 -1.26 -5.41
CA LEU A 82 -3.35 -1.73 -5.45
C LEU A 82 -2.61 -1.21 -6.68
N LEU A 83 -3.27 -1.24 -7.85
CA LEU A 83 -2.72 -0.68 -9.08
C LEU A 83 -2.48 0.83 -8.94
N SER A 84 -3.46 1.57 -8.42
CA SER A 84 -3.37 3.02 -8.22
C SER A 84 -2.20 3.39 -7.29
N ALA A 85 -2.08 2.74 -6.13
CA ALA A 85 -0.98 2.97 -5.19
C ALA A 85 0.39 2.65 -5.80
N SER A 86 0.48 1.55 -6.55
CA SER A 86 1.72 1.14 -7.22
C SER A 86 2.13 2.15 -8.30
N PHE A 87 1.16 2.60 -9.11
CA PHE A 87 1.41 3.57 -10.17
C PHE A 87 1.79 4.94 -9.61
N GLN A 88 1.13 5.41 -8.55
CA GLN A 88 1.48 6.67 -7.88
C GLN A 88 2.90 6.61 -7.30
N ASN A 89 3.25 5.51 -6.64
CA ASN A 89 4.61 5.34 -6.11
C ASN A 89 5.66 5.35 -7.23
N LEU A 90 5.41 4.66 -8.35
CA LEU A 90 6.30 4.70 -9.51
C LEU A 90 6.38 6.10 -10.13
N ALA A 91 5.24 6.79 -10.26
CA ALA A 91 5.17 8.15 -10.81
C ALA A 91 5.94 9.16 -9.96
N ILE A 92 6.05 8.94 -8.64
CA ILE A 92 6.85 9.76 -7.72
C ILE A 92 8.34 9.38 -7.81
N GLN A 93 8.65 8.07 -7.80
CA GLN A 93 10.04 7.60 -7.73
C GLN A 93 10.80 7.80 -9.06
N ILE A 94 10.16 7.65 -10.22
CA ILE A 94 10.83 7.78 -11.53
C ILE A 94 11.46 9.17 -11.73
N PRO A 95 10.73 10.29 -11.50
CA PRO A 95 11.35 11.63 -11.56
C PRO A 95 12.47 11.80 -10.54
N ILE A 96 12.30 11.30 -9.31
CA ILE A 96 13.33 11.40 -8.26
C ILE A 96 14.62 10.68 -8.70
N GLU A 97 14.51 9.48 -9.25
CA GLU A 97 15.65 8.73 -9.77
C GLU A 97 16.29 9.46 -10.95
N ARG A 98 15.47 9.97 -11.89
CA ARG A 98 15.95 10.75 -13.03
C ARG A 98 16.67 12.05 -12.64
N ASP A 99 16.20 12.74 -11.61
CA ASP A 99 16.85 13.92 -11.07
C ASP A 99 18.16 13.56 -10.34
N SER A 100 18.28 12.31 -9.87
CA SER A 100 19.46 11.79 -9.18
C SER A 100 20.54 11.20 -10.10
N GLY A 101 20.19 10.86 -11.37
CA GLY A 101 21.12 10.48 -12.44
C GLY A 101 20.87 9.09 -13.04
#